data_AF-A0A143XUL9-F1
#
_entry.id   AF-A0A143XUL9-F1
#
_cell.length_a   1.000
_cell.length_b   1.000
_cell.length_c   1.000
_cell.angle_alpha   90.00
_cell.angle_beta   90.00
_cell.angle_gamma   90.00
#
_symmetry.space_group_name_H-M   'P 1'
#
loop_
_entity.id
_entity.type
_entity.pdbx_description
1 polymer ?
#
loop_
_entity_poly.entity_id
_entity_poly.type
_entity_poly.pdbx_seq_one_letter_code
_entity_poly.pdbx_strand_id
1 'polypeptide(L)'
;MSYNNRYQRLRVKSVQIFDRMYYEKENQRKCHKRNWAKMGCFIFGISYDTYLSYLKIDTSDVPDIPSRAIDELQRMTDELLAREKAGCAGRRRRAGIETVE
;
A
#
# COMPACT_ATOMS: atom_id res chain seq x y z
N MET A 1 -25.60 13.59 -3.19
CA MET A 1 -25.37 13.00 -4.53
C MET A 1 -24.51 11.76 -4.40
N SER A 2 -25.05 10.56 -4.65
CA SER A 2 -24.21 9.35 -4.79
C SER A 2 -23.72 9.28 -6.24
N TYR A 3 -22.49 9.72 -6.49
CA TYR A 3 -21.84 9.46 -7.76
C TYR A 3 -21.53 7.97 -7.83
N ASN A 4 -22.39 7.22 -8.51
CA ASN A 4 -22.23 5.80 -8.75
C ASN A 4 -21.14 5.58 -9.82
N ASN A 5 -19.94 6.08 -9.55
CA ASN A 5 -18.81 5.99 -10.45
C ASN A 5 -18.18 4.60 -10.27
N ARG A 6 -18.54 3.68 -11.17
CA ARG A 6 -18.01 2.31 -11.22
C ARG A 6 -16.48 2.27 -11.09
N TYR A 7 -15.75 3.19 -11.71
CA TYR A 7 -14.30 3.26 -11.64
C TYR A 7 -13.79 3.70 -10.27
N GLN A 8 -14.48 4.62 -9.61
CA GLN A 8 -14.15 5.01 -8.24
C GLN A 8 -14.32 3.83 -7.28
N ARG A 9 -15.38 3.03 -7.45
CA ARG A 9 -15.61 1.83 -6.64
C ARG A 9 -14.56 0.75 -6.86
N LEU A 10 -14.12 0.56 -8.10
CA LEU A 10 -12.99 -0.33 -8.42
C LEU A 10 -11.71 0.16 -7.72
N ARG A 11 -11.42 1.46 -7.73
CA ARG A 11 -10.27 2.05 -7.02
C ARG A 11 -10.34 1.81 -5.52
N VAL A 12 -11.51 1.99 -4.90
CA VAL A 12 -11.72 1.69 -3.47
C VAL A 12 -11.41 0.23 -3.19
N LYS A 13 -11.94 -0.70 -4.00
CA LYS A 13 -11.68 -2.14 -3.84
C LYS A 13 -10.19 -2.48 -4.00
N SER A 14 -9.49 -1.87 -4.96
CA SER A 14 -8.03 -2.05 -5.12
C SER A 14 -7.25 -1.58 -3.88
N VAL A 15 -7.65 -0.47 -3.26
CA VAL A 15 -7.03 0.00 -2.00
C VAL A 15 -7.27 -0.97 -0.86
N GLN A 16 -8.46 -1.56 -0.76
CA GLN A 16 -8.76 -2.55 0.27
C GLN A 16 -7.99 -3.86 0.07
N ILE A 17 -7.83 -4.31 -1.18
CA ILE A 17 -7.00 -5.48 -1.49
C ILE A 17 -5.55 -5.20 -1.09
N PHE A 18 -5.00 -4.05 -1.49
CA PHE A 18 -3.66 -3.63 -1.06
C PHE A 18 -3.50 -3.66 0.46
N ASP A 19 -4.43 -3.03 1.19
CA ASP A 19 -4.34 -2.99 2.65
C ASP A 19 -4.32 -4.40 3.25
N ARG A 20 -5.20 -5.29 2.79
CA ARG A 20 -5.26 -6.69 3.26
C ARG A 20 -3.98 -7.49 2.99
N MET A 21 -3.25 -7.18 1.92
CA MET A 21 -2.01 -7.90 1.59
C MET A 21 -0.86 -7.56 2.55
N TYR A 22 -0.84 -6.35 3.11
CA TYR A 22 0.29 -5.84 3.88
C TYR A 22 -0.03 -5.50 5.33
N TYR A 23 -1.30 -5.32 5.67
CA TYR A 23 -1.73 -5.01 7.03
C TYR A 23 -1.67 -6.25 7.91
N GLU A 24 -1.01 -6.12 9.05
CA GLU A 24 -1.05 -7.13 10.10
C GLU A 24 -1.57 -6.49 11.38
N LYS A 25 -2.65 -7.06 11.92
CA LYS A 25 -3.19 -6.66 13.21
C LYS A 25 -2.11 -6.87 14.27
N GLU A 26 -2.01 -5.93 15.21
CA GLU A 26 -1.06 -5.96 16.34
C GLU A 26 0.43 -5.77 15.96
N ASN A 27 0.75 -5.71 14.66
CA ASN A 27 2.09 -5.39 14.20
C ASN A 27 2.22 -3.91 13.83
N GLN A 28 2.80 -3.11 14.73
CA GLN A 28 2.99 -1.66 14.51
C GLN A 28 3.86 -1.33 13.28
N ARG A 29 4.70 -2.27 12.82
CA ARG A 29 5.52 -2.08 11.60
C ARG A 29 4.70 -2.27 10.32
N LYS A 30 3.51 -2.86 10.42
CA LYS A 30 2.60 -3.18 9.32
C LYS A 30 1.19 -2.62 9.58
N CYS A 31 1.09 -1.49 10.28
CA CYS A 31 -0.18 -0.80 10.49
C CYS A 31 -0.61 -0.01 9.23
N HIS A 32 -1.90 0.32 9.12
CA HIS A 32 -2.46 1.08 7.98
C HIS A 32 -1.65 2.33 7.63
N LYS A 33 -1.30 3.14 8.65
CA LYS A 33 -0.53 4.38 8.46
C LYS A 33 0.85 4.11 7.86
N ARG A 34 1.52 3.05 8.31
CA ARG A 34 2.86 2.70 7.84
C ARG A 34 2.82 2.18 6.41
N ASN A 35 1.85 1.32 6.09
CA ASN A 35 1.65 0.78 4.74
C ASN A 35 1.31 1.90 3.74
N TRP A 36 0.39 2.79 4.13
CA TRP A 36 0.07 3.98 3.34
C TRP A 36 1.29 4.88 3.11
N ALA A 37 2.01 5.26 4.17
CA ALA A 37 3.12 6.20 4.06
C ALA A 37 4.30 5.65 3.25
N LYS A 38 4.50 4.33 3.24
CA LYS A 38 5.59 3.68 2.52
C LYS A 38 5.30 3.44 1.05
N MET A 39 4.12 2.93 0.71
CA MET A 39 3.80 2.59 -0.69
C MET A 39 2.44 3.11 -1.12
N GLY A 40 1.42 3.05 -0.24
CA GLY A 40 0.06 3.38 -0.63
C GLY A 40 -0.11 4.82 -1.16
N CYS A 41 0.61 5.80 -0.60
CA CYS A 41 0.57 7.18 -1.08
C CYS A 41 1.18 7.33 -2.48
N PHE A 42 2.22 6.56 -2.81
CA PHE A 42 2.86 6.58 -4.13
C PHE A 42 2.02 5.84 -5.19
N ILE A 43 1.46 4.69 -4.83
CA ILE A 43 0.67 3.86 -5.75
C ILE A 43 -0.68 4.52 -6.05
N PHE A 44 -1.37 5.01 -5.01
CA PHE A 44 -2.75 5.47 -5.15
C PHE A 44 -2.88 6.99 -5.22
N GLY A 45 -1.86 7.77 -4.86
CA GLY A 45 -1.91 9.24 -4.90
C GLY A 45 -3.04 9.84 -4.06
N ILE A 46 -3.37 9.24 -2.91
CA ILE A 46 -4.43 9.71 -2.00
C ILE A 46 -3.88 10.06 -0.62
N SER A 47 -4.53 11.01 0.05
CA SER A 47 -4.25 11.32 1.45
C SER A 47 -4.56 10.14 2.37
N TYR A 48 -3.97 10.13 3.57
CA TYR A 48 -4.22 9.09 4.56
C TYR A 48 -5.69 9.06 5.01
N ASP A 49 -6.33 10.22 5.15
CA ASP A 49 -7.74 10.29 5.54
C ASP A 49 -8.66 9.71 4.47
N THR A 50 -8.34 9.94 3.20
CA THR A 50 -9.04 9.30 2.07
C THR A 50 -8.83 7.79 2.07
N TYR A 51 -7.59 7.35 2.34
CA TYR A 51 -7.26 5.93 2.47
C TYR A 51 -8.10 5.25 3.56
N LEU A 52 -8.15 5.82 4.77
CA LEU A 52 -8.97 5.29 5.87
C LEU A 52 -10.47 5.31 5.55
N SER A 53 -10.94 6.35 4.87
CA SER A 53 -12.33 6.42 4.40
C SER A 53 -12.63 5.26 3.44
N TYR A 54 -11.71 4.93 2.54
CA TYR A 54 -11.88 3.81 1.59
C TYR A 54 -11.94 2.45 2.28
N LEU A 55 -11.19 2.23 3.36
CA LEU A 55 -11.24 0.96 4.11
C LEU A 55 -12.62 0.71 4.76
N LYS A 56 -13.42 1.76 4.98
CA LYS A 56 -14.74 1.67 5.62
C LYS A 56 -15.89 1.47 4.65
N ILE A 57 -15.66 1.69 3.35
CA ILE A 57 -16.71 1.59 2.32
C ILE A 57 -16.98 0.11 2.02
N ASP A 58 -18.25 -0.27 1.98
CA ASP A 58 -18.62 -1.60 1.50
C ASP A 58 -18.43 -1.71 -0.02
N THR A 59 -17.70 -2.74 -0.44
CA THR A 59 -17.47 -3.08 -1.85
C THR A 59 -17.80 -4.54 -2.14
N SER A 60 -18.67 -5.16 -1.34
CA SER A 60 -19.13 -6.54 -1.50
C SER A 60 -19.82 -6.78 -2.85
N ASP A 61 -20.52 -5.77 -3.37
CA ASP A 61 -21.24 -5.77 -4.65
C ASP A 61 -20.37 -5.39 -5.86
N VAL A 62 -19.12 -4.96 -5.62
CA VAL A 62 -18.17 -4.68 -6.70
C VAL A 62 -17.56 -6.02 -7.15
N PRO A 63 -17.48 -6.33 -8.45
CA PRO A 63 -16.80 -7.53 -8.93
C PRO A 63 -15.36 -7.64 -8.44
N ASP A 64 -14.83 -8.86 -8.37
CA ASP A 64 -13.43 -9.06 -7.97
C ASP A 64 -12.45 -8.47 -8.98
N ILE A 65 -11.34 -7.96 -8.45
CA ILE A 65 -10.25 -7.46 -9.27
C ILE A 65 -9.53 -8.68 -9.89
N PRO A 66 -9.27 -8.69 -11.21
CA PRO A 66 -8.57 -9.81 -11.84
C PRO A 66 -7.22 -10.08 -11.18
N SER A 67 -6.86 -11.36 -11.01
CA SER A 67 -5.61 -11.78 -10.35
C SER A 67 -4.38 -11.09 -10.93
N ARG A 68 -4.29 -11.00 -12.27
CA ARG A 68 -3.19 -10.31 -12.96
C ARG A 68 -3.00 -8.86 -12.47
N ALA A 69 -4.07 -8.13 -12.17
CA ALA A 69 -3.94 -6.77 -11.67
C ALA A 69 -3.43 -6.72 -10.21
N ILE A 70 -3.78 -7.74 -9.42
CA ILE A 70 -3.27 -7.91 -8.05
C ILE A 70 -1.76 -8.27 -8.09
N ASP A 71 -1.35 -9.15 -9.00
CA ASP A 71 0.05 -9.53 -9.18
C ASP A 71 0.93 -8.33 -9.60
N GLU A 72 0.42 -7.48 -10.48
CA GLU A 72 1.13 -6.25 -10.90
C GLU A 72 1.23 -5.24 -9.74
N LEU A 73 0.17 -5.11 -8.94
CA LEU A 73 0.17 -4.29 -7.72
C LEU A 73 1.19 -4.81 -6.70
N GLN A 74 1.29 -6.12 -6.54
CA GLN A 74 2.28 -6.78 -5.71
C GLN A 74 3.70 -6.47 -6.20
N ARG A 75 3.96 -6.66 -7.51
CA ARG A 75 5.27 -6.38 -8.11
C ARG A 75 5.70 -4.93 -7.90
N MET A 76 4.83 -3.96 -8.16
CA MET A 76 5.13 -2.54 -7.93
C MET A 76 5.44 -2.26 -6.46
N THR A 77 4.72 -2.91 -5.54
CA THR A 77 4.93 -2.72 -4.10
C THR A 77 6.27 -3.32 -3.66
N ASP A 78 6.64 -4.49 -4.18
CA ASP A 78 7.94 -5.13 -3.91
C ASP A 78 9.11 -4.31 -4.44
N GLU A 79 8.96 -3.68 -5.62
CA GLU A 79 9.96 -2.75 -6.16
C GLU A 79 10.15 -1.52 -5.25
N LEU A 80 9.07 -0.94 -4.73
CA LEU A 80 9.13 0.18 -3.80
C LEU A 80 9.82 -0.21 -2.48
N LEU A 81 9.52 -1.41 -1.97
CA LEU A 81 10.20 -1.97 -0.79
C LEU A 81 11.69 -2.17 -1.02
N ALA A 82 12.07 -2.72 -2.17
CA ALA A 82 13.46 -2.94 -2.53
C ALA A 82 14.24 -1.61 -2.59
N ARG A 83 13.64 -0.56 -3.17
CA ARG A 83 14.24 0.79 -3.21
C ARG A 83 14.39 1.39 -1.83
N GLU A 84 13.41 1.25 -0.94
CA GLU A 84 13.52 1.72 0.45
C GLU A 84 14.68 1.02 1.18
N LYS A 85 14.78 -0.30 1.04
CA LYS A 85 15.87 -1.09 1.63
C LYS A 85 17.24 -0.66 1.09
N ALA A 86 17.38 -0.47 -0.22
CA ALA A 86 18.61 0.00 -0.85
C ALA A 86 18.98 1.42 -0.38
N GLY A 87 18.01 2.32 -0.28
CA GLY A 87 18.20 3.67 0.25
C GLY A 87 18.55 3.70 1.75
N CYS A 88 18.08 2.73 2.53
CA CYS A 88 18.47 2.55 3.93
C CYS A 88 19.88 1.98 4.06
N ALA A 89 20.26 0.99 3.24
CA ALA A 89 21.63 0.46 3.19
C ALA A 89 22.64 1.55 2.78
N GLY A 90 22.29 2.41 1.80
CA GLY A 90 23.11 3.55 1.41
C GLY A 90 23.19 4.67 2.46
N ARG A 91 22.22 4.78 3.38
CA ARG A 91 22.27 5.69 4.53
C ARG A 91 23.06 5.11 5.69
N ARG A 92 22.94 3.81 6.00
CA ARG A 92 23.74 3.14 7.04
C ARG A 92 25.23 3.11 6.72
N ARG A 93 25.60 2.82 5.45
CA ARG A 93 27.00 2.91 4.99
C ARG A 93 27.57 4.33 5.14
N ARG A 94 26.79 5.36 4.80
CA ARG A 94 27.20 6.76 5.02
C ARG A 94 27.25 7.18 6.49
N ALA A 95 26.45 6.55 7.34
CA ALA A 95 26.44 6.81 8.78
C ALA A 95 27.48 5.98 9.56
N GLY A 96 28.27 5.12 8.90
CA GLY A 96 29.32 4.31 9.54
C GLY A 96 28.80 3.21 10.49
N ILE A 97 27.53 2.81 10.36
CA ILE A 97 26.86 1.89 11.32
C ILE A 97 27.07 0.41 10.93
N GLU A 98 27.61 0.11 9.74
CA GLU A 98 28.02 -1.25 9.37
C GLU A 98 29.48 -1.48 9.79
N THR A 99 29.70 -1.95 11.02
CA THR A 99 30.94 -2.63 11.38
C THR A 99 30.96 -4.00 10.73
N VAL A 100 32.05 -4.26 10.00
CA VAL A 100 32.40 -5.51 9.34
C VAL A 100 32.49 -6.65 10.36
N GLU A 101 31.90 -7.80 10.03
CA GLU A 101 32.45 -9.12 10.36
C GLU A 101 32.56 -9.93 9.07
#